data_AF-F0Z8F2-F1
#
_entry.id   AF-F0Z8F2-F1
#
_cell.length_a   1.000
_cell.length_b   1.000
_cell.length_c   1.000
_cell.angle_alpha   90.00
_cell.angle_beta   90.00
_cell.angle_gamma   90.00
#
_symmetry.space_group_name_H-M   'P 1'
#
loop_
_entity.id
_entity.type
_entity.pdbx_description
1 polymer ?
#
loop_
_entity_poly.entity_id
_entity_poly.type
_entity_poly.pdbx_seq_one_letter_code
_entity_poly.pdbx_strand_id
1 'polypeptide(L)'
;DNLFFKVFRNIVLYTEIQRFKINKKVLFKSKTELVCYDQREYISAIDIDFDEDIEQGLISDNVVEVNFKGYYNKPLNQAIPSSVSKISFYRWFNQPILGGQLSNITELIFDYNCPFNFPLSGVLPSTIKRLSLPRYFNQVLSVGDLPSSLTDLTFQGPFSQNPEVIPKNLTILAFNGEVQNPLVRAHFPDSLTHLIFGTKCSFNHPITGIIPSFVEKLAFGYGFNQRLNIGDIPDSVVELSFHTLFNQPLVGLPQIKKLVIFGQFNQPILPKQLPESLTELSFFNCSFDQPVTGILPSSLTKLSFGQGFKQILKPGDIPSSVKILDGLNQIIEPFSLPDSIETLSFGHHFNHELIENTIPKSVTSLTLSNCFNHEILPGQLHEGIKELNFNSSEFDHPLPPSVLPSTLTSLKLGFLFKQKLEHNSIPPSVTELCLGGLFNHSVSHGIIPNSIKKLEFSHSFNQDLQPGDLHSVQSLQFGYCFNRSLKDVIPSSCTHLGLHYSFNQKITEDLLPNSV
;
A
#
# COMPACT_ATOMS: atom_id res chain seq x y z
N ASP A 1 21.90 8.78 -24.44
CA ASP A 1 21.94 7.30 -24.51
C ASP A 1 23.35 6.73 -24.67
N ASN A 2 24.13 7.10 -25.70
CA ASN A 2 25.48 6.53 -25.91
C ASN A 2 26.51 6.83 -24.80
N LEU A 3 26.37 7.94 -24.04
CA LEU A 3 27.26 8.26 -22.92
C LEU A 3 26.92 7.45 -21.66
N PHE A 4 25.63 7.22 -21.41
CA PHE A 4 25.14 6.40 -20.28
C PHE A 4 25.63 4.96 -20.42
N PHE A 5 25.52 4.36 -21.61
CA PHE A 5 26.06 3.01 -21.86
C PHE A 5 27.59 2.95 -21.82
N LYS A 6 28.31 4.01 -22.20
CA LYS A 6 29.77 4.08 -22.05
C LYS A 6 30.20 4.16 -20.58
N VAL A 7 29.46 4.89 -19.76
CA VAL A 7 29.66 4.97 -18.30
C VAL A 7 29.28 3.66 -17.61
N PHE A 8 28.20 3.01 -18.03
CA PHE A 8 27.73 1.75 -17.44
C PHE A 8 28.61 0.55 -17.81
N ARG A 9 29.26 0.56 -18.99
CA ARG A 9 30.29 -0.43 -19.37
C ARG A 9 31.62 -0.21 -18.65
N ASN A 10 31.79 0.90 -17.94
CA ASN A 10 32.95 1.07 -17.08
C ASN A 10 32.72 0.21 -15.83
N ILE A 11 33.38 -0.94 -15.78
CA ILE A 11 33.24 -1.93 -14.71
C ILE A 11 33.47 -1.34 -13.32
N VAL A 12 34.33 -0.32 -13.21
CA VAL A 12 34.57 0.40 -11.95
C VAL A 12 33.35 1.20 -11.56
N LEU A 13 32.83 2.06 -12.45
CA LEU A 13 31.64 2.87 -12.16
C LEU A 13 30.39 2.01 -11.91
N TYR A 14 30.23 0.92 -12.65
CA TYR A 14 29.17 -0.06 -12.37
C TYR A 14 29.32 -0.65 -10.96
N THR A 15 30.52 -1.09 -10.58
CA THR A 15 30.80 -1.65 -9.25
C THR A 15 30.52 -0.63 -8.14
N GLU A 16 30.93 0.62 -8.32
CA GLU A 16 30.69 1.73 -7.39
C GLU A 16 29.19 2.05 -7.25
N ILE A 17 28.42 2.04 -8.34
CA ILE A 17 26.96 2.22 -8.30
C ILE A 17 26.28 1.06 -7.57
N GLN A 18 26.73 -0.18 -7.78
CA GLN A 18 26.18 -1.34 -7.06
C GLN A 18 26.51 -1.26 -5.56
N ARG A 19 27.74 -0.90 -5.20
CA ARG A 19 28.13 -0.64 -3.80
C ARG A 19 27.24 0.44 -3.17
N PHE A 20 27.02 1.56 -3.86
CA PHE A 20 26.10 2.58 -3.38
C PHE A 20 24.69 2.02 -3.19
N LYS A 21 24.12 1.32 -4.17
CA LYS A 21 22.76 0.77 -4.08
C LYS A 21 22.60 -0.20 -2.90
N ILE A 22 23.58 -1.07 -2.68
CA ILE A 22 23.57 -2.08 -1.61
C ILE A 22 23.75 -1.41 -0.24
N ASN A 23 24.64 -0.44 -0.14
CA ASN A 23 25.08 0.14 1.13
C ASN A 23 24.40 1.49 1.44
N LYS A 24 23.45 1.95 0.62
CA LYS A 24 22.76 3.23 0.78
C LYS A 24 22.06 3.35 2.14
N LYS A 25 21.45 2.25 2.59
CA LYS A 25 20.76 2.13 3.88
C LYS A 25 21.23 0.88 4.59
N VAL A 26 21.85 1.04 5.77
CA VAL A 26 22.47 -0.06 6.50
C VAL A 26 21.94 -0.12 7.93
N LEU A 27 21.67 -1.34 8.40
CA LEU A 27 21.30 -1.65 9.79
C LEU A 27 22.54 -2.11 10.55
N PHE A 28 22.80 -1.49 11.70
CA PHE A 28 23.87 -1.88 12.62
C PHE A 28 23.27 -2.37 13.93
N LYS A 29 23.72 -3.55 14.40
CA LYS A 29 23.27 -4.20 15.64
C LYS A 29 24.26 -4.11 16.78
N SER A 30 25.42 -3.48 16.55
CA SER A 30 26.38 -3.12 17.58
C SER A 30 27.19 -1.90 17.17
N LYS A 31 27.78 -1.20 18.15
CA LYS A 31 28.75 -0.14 17.89
C LYS A 31 29.95 -0.66 17.11
N THR A 32 30.43 -1.87 17.42
CA THR A 32 31.56 -2.49 16.72
C THR A 32 31.27 -2.68 15.22
N GLU A 33 30.07 -3.14 14.85
CA GLU A 33 29.68 -3.25 13.43
C GLU A 33 29.72 -1.89 12.74
N LEU A 34 29.19 -0.84 13.38
CA LEU A 34 29.26 0.51 12.84
C LEU A 34 30.72 0.98 12.71
N VAL A 35 31.55 0.71 13.73
CA VAL A 35 32.96 1.09 13.76
C VAL A 35 33.76 0.43 12.63
N CYS A 36 33.58 -0.88 12.45
CA CYS A 36 34.33 -1.71 11.51
C CYS A 36 33.73 -1.75 10.10
N TYR A 37 32.69 -0.96 9.81
CA TYR A 37 32.08 -0.97 8.48
C TYR A 37 32.96 -0.26 7.44
N ASP A 38 33.47 -1.02 6.47
CA ASP A 38 34.44 -0.52 5.48
C ASP A 38 33.81 0.32 4.35
N GLN A 39 32.47 0.38 4.25
CA GLN A 39 31.76 1.02 3.14
C GLN A 39 30.97 2.27 3.59
N ARG A 40 31.45 2.96 4.62
CA ARG A 40 30.77 4.11 5.26
C ARG A 40 30.47 5.27 4.32
N GLU A 41 31.31 5.50 3.32
CA GLU A 41 31.18 6.61 2.37
C GLU A 41 29.91 6.55 1.52
N TYR A 42 29.33 5.36 1.34
CA TYR A 42 28.10 5.16 0.57
C TYR A 42 26.82 5.29 1.41
N ILE A 43 26.92 5.37 2.74
CA ILE A 43 25.76 5.36 3.63
C ILE A 43 25.07 6.73 3.57
N SER A 44 23.81 6.74 3.14
CA SER A 44 22.94 7.93 3.19
C SER A 44 21.89 7.84 4.29
N ALA A 45 21.53 6.63 4.71
CA ALA A 45 20.59 6.37 5.78
C ALA A 45 21.12 5.27 6.69
N ILE A 46 21.00 5.45 8.00
CA ILE A 46 21.48 4.48 8.97
C ILE A 46 20.36 4.05 9.92
N ASP A 47 20.26 2.75 10.16
CA ASP A 47 19.40 2.16 11.18
C ASP A 47 20.30 1.66 12.33
N ILE A 48 20.12 2.21 13.53
CA ILE A 48 20.91 1.89 14.72
C ILE A 48 20.05 1.05 15.66
N ASP A 49 20.41 -0.23 15.85
CA ASP A 49 19.65 -1.19 16.65
C ASP A 49 20.52 -1.80 17.77
N PHE A 50 21.20 -0.93 18.52
CA PHE A 50 21.99 -1.26 19.71
C PHE A 50 21.86 -0.15 20.76
N ASP A 51 22.27 -0.41 22.01
CA ASP A 51 22.18 0.55 23.12
C ASP A 51 23.57 0.96 23.66
N GLU A 52 24.36 1.65 22.84
CA GLU A 52 25.72 2.07 23.16
C GLU A 52 25.93 3.54 22.77
N ASP A 53 26.85 4.23 23.47
CA ASP A 53 27.14 5.63 23.20
C ASP A 53 27.77 5.84 21.83
N ILE A 54 27.26 6.82 21.09
CA ILE A 54 27.73 7.21 19.77
C ILE A 54 28.55 8.49 19.94
N GLU A 55 29.86 8.39 19.73
CA GLU A 55 30.72 9.56 19.79
C GLU A 55 30.55 10.45 18.54
N GLN A 56 30.92 11.71 18.68
CA GLN A 56 31.00 12.65 17.56
C GLN A 56 31.88 12.08 16.44
N GLY A 57 31.41 12.20 15.20
CA GLY A 57 32.12 11.71 14.00
C GLY A 57 31.95 10.20 13.72
N LEU A 58 31.27 9.44 14.60
CA LEU A 58 31.00 8.03 14.33
C LEU A 58 29.97 7.84 13.20
N ILE A 59 28.96 8.71 13.14
CA ILE A 59 28.05 8.82 12.00
C ILE A 59 28.71 9.72 10.96
N SER A 60 28.83 9.24 9.72
CA SER A 60 29.48 9.97 8.62
C SER A 60 28.68 11.20 8.18
N ASP A 61 29.36 12.24 7.74
CA ASP A 61 28.77 13.47 7.18
C ASP A 61 28.02 13.26 5.85
N ASN A 62 28.05 12.06 5.26
CA ASN A 62 27.22 11.73 4.09
C ASN A 62 25.80 11.27 4.49
N VAL A 63 25.57 10.98 5.78
CA VAL A 63 24.29 10.47 6.28
C VAL A 63 23.28 11.61 6.39
N VAL A 64 22.10 11.42 5.79
CA VAL A 64 20.98 12.37 5.81
C VAL A 64 19.80 11.90 6.67
N GLU A 65 19.67 10.59 6.90
CA GLU A 65 18.61 9.97 7.70
C GLU A 65 19.20 9.05 8.79
N VAL A 66 18.78 9.24 10.03
CA VAL A 66 19.16 8.37 11.16
C VAL A 66 17.90 7.78 11.79
N ASN A 67 17.83 6.45 11.91
CA ASN A 67 16.74 5.75 12.57
C ASN A 67 17.25 4.98 13.79
N PHE A 68 16.93 5.46 14.98
CA PHE A 68 17.20 4.77 16.23
C PHE A 68 16.12 3.72 16.49
N LYS A 69 16.46 2.44 16.28
CA LYS A 69 15.55 1.29 16.29
C LYS A 69 15.22 0.82 17.70
N GLY A 70 14.98 -0.47 17.85
CA GLY A 70 14.34 -1.06 19.02
C GLY A 70 15.17 -0.81 20.27
N TYR A 71 16.47 -1.02 20.24
CA TYR A 71 17.24 -1.08 21.48
C TYR A 71 17.82 0.26 21.97
N TYR A 72 17.92 1.28 21.11
CA TYR A 72 18.67 2.49 21.44
C TYR A 72 17.98 3.38 22.50
N ASN A 73 18.64 3.62 23.62
CA ASN A 73 18.19 4.48 24.70
C ASN A 73 19.35 5.26 25.36
N LYS A 74 20.31 5.73 24.55
CA LYS A 74 21.40 6.63 25.00
C LYS A 74 21.13 8.09 24.66
N PRO A 75 21.68 9.04 25.42
CA PRO A 75 21.64 10.45 25.06
C PRO A 75 22.32 10.71 23.71
N LEU A 76 21.77 11.64 22.91
CA LEU A 76 22.32 11.93 21.58
C LEU A 76 23.70 12.58 21.60
N ASN A 77 24.07 13.28 22.68
CA ASN A 77 25.32 14.06 22.77
C ASN A 77 25.58 14.89 21.48
N GLN A 78 26.81 14.92 20.96
CA GLN A 78 27.16 15.51 19.66
C GLN A 78 27.22 14.45 18.54
N ALA A 79 26.43 13.37 18.67
CA ALA A 79 26.48 12.22 17.75
C ALA A 79 25.92 12.52 16.35
N ILE A 80 25.03 13.50 16.24
CA ILE A 80 24.31 13.80 15.02
C ILE A 80 25.11 14.81 14.17
N PRO A 81 25.62 14.42 12.98
CA PRO A 81 26.33 15.35 12.11
C PRO A 81 25.36 16.33 11.44
N SER A 82 25.91 17.46 10.98
CA SER A 82 25.12 18.55 10.38
C SER A 82 24.42 18.18 9.07
N SER A 83 24.84 17.10 8.41
CA SER A 83 24.22 16.56 7.20
C SER A 83 22.87 15.90 7.44
N VAL A 84 22.59 15.47 8.68
CA VAL A 84 21.34 14.78 9.03
C VAL A 84 20.20 15.78 8.99
N SER A 85 19.17 15.44 8.23
CA SER A 85 17.94 16.24 8.08
C SER A 85 16.70 15.51 8.61
N LYS A 86 16.79 14.19 8.82
CA LYS A 86 15.69 13.36 9.33
C LYS A 86 16.17 12.43 10.43
N ILE A 87 15.46 12.44 11.54
CA ILE A 87 15.67 11.50 12.65
C ILE A 87 14.36 10.81 12.99
N SER A 88 14.44 9.48 13.16
CA SER A 88 13.33 8.70 13.70
C SER A 88 13.75 7.93 14.95
N PHE A 89 12.96 8.01 16.01
CA PHE A 89 13.11 7.23 17.24
C PHE A 89 12.01 6.19 17.34
N TYR A 90 12.38 4.93 17.54
CA TYR A 90 11.43 3.82 17.67
C TYR A 90 11.23 3.45 19.15
N ARG A 91 11.22 2.16 19.48
CA ARG A 91 10.51 1.60 20.63
C ARG A 91 11.03 1.96 22.03
N TRP A 92 12.30 2.29 22.25
CA TRP A 92 12.86 2.38 23.62
C TRP A 92 13.53 3.71 23.96
N PHE A 93 13.67 4.63 23.02
CA PHE A 93 14.31 5.91 23.27
C PHE A 93 13.48 6.75 24.26
N ASN A 94 14.04 7.02 25.43
CA ASN A 94 13.47 7.88 26.45
C ASN A 94 14.57 8.67 27.18
N GLN A 95 15.35 9.43 26.42
CA GLN A 95 16.39 10.32 26.94
C GLN A 95 16.03 11.78 26.65
N PRO A 96 16.42 12.74 27.50
CA PRO A 96 16.25 14.15 27.20
C PRO A 96 17.05 14.52 25.96
N ILE A 97 16.45 15.36 25.10
CA ILE A 97 17.15 16.00 23.99
C ILE A 97 17.43 17.44 24.41
N LEU A 98 18.69 17.83 24.41
CA LEU A 98 19.15 19.16 24.78
C LEU A 98 19.16 20.10 23.56
N GLY A 99 18.97 21.40 23.81
CA GLY A 99 19.00 22.42 22.77
C GLY A 99 20.31 22.39 21.96
N GLY A 100 20.18 22.55 20.64
CA GLY A 100 21.31 22.52 19.69
C GLY A 100 21.66 21.14 19.13
N GLN A 101 21.19 20.04 19.74
CA GLN A 101 21.47 18.67 19.25
C GLN A 101 20.75 18.34 17.93
N LEU A 102 19.73 19.10 17.57
CA LEU A 102 18.89 18.88 16.39
C LEU A 102 19.03 19.98 15.33
N SER A 103 20.16 20.71 15.28
CA SER A 103 20.26 22.00 14.56
C SER A 103 19.75 22.03 13.10
N ASN A 104 19.94 20.98 12.31
CA ASN A 104 19.54 20.92 10.88
C ASN A 104 18.35 19.99 10.60
N ILE A 105 17.66 19.52 11.64
CA ILE A 105 16.58 18.54 11.48
C ILE A 105 15.32 19.19 10.90
N THR A 106 14.91 18.67 9.74
CA THR A 106 13.68 19.04 9.05
C THR A 106 12.53 18.08 9.37
N GLU A 107 12.82 16.81 9.70
CA GLU A 107 11.83 15.81 10.09
C GLU A 107 12.25 15.09 11.37
N LEU A 108 11.44 15.21 12.42
CA LEU A 108 11.63 14.48 13.68
C LEU A 108 10.42 13.59 13.94
N ILE A 109 10.65 12.27 13.95
CA ILE A 109 9.58 11.28 14.09
C ILE A 109 9.85 10.42 15.31
N PHE A 110 8.95 10.46 16.29
CA PHE A 110 8.86 9.42 17.29
C PHE A 110 7.80 8.41 16.84
N ASP A 111 8.16 7.13 16.78
CA ASP A 111 7.26 6.03 16.48
C ASP A 111 6.14 5.94 17.54
N TYR A 112 5.02 5.31 17.17
CA TYR A 112 3.87 5.14 18.04
C TYR A 112 4.22 4.59 19.42
N ASN A 113 5.08 3.58 19.50
CA ASN A 113 5.42 2.96 20.78
C ASN A 113 6.64 3.60 21.47
N CYS A 114 7.19 4.68 20.94
CA CYS A 114 8.32 5.35 21.55
C CYS A 114 7.92 5.93 22.93
N PRO A 115 8.61 5.58 24.03
CA PRO A 115 8.29 6.05 25.39
C PRO A 115 8.70 7.50 25.66
N PHE A 116 9.32 8.20 24.69
CA PHE A 116 9.79 9.57 24.85
C PHE A 116 8.69 10.50 25.40
N ASN A 117 9.00 11.13 26.53
CA ASN A 117 8.08 12.03 27.21
C ASN A 117 8.81 13.17 27.94
N PHE A 118 9.79 13.80 27.28
CA PHE A 118 10.52 14.96 27.82
C PHE A 118 9.99 16.27 27.23
N PRO A 119 10.11 17.41 27.96
CA PRO A 119 9.74 18.72 27.44
C PRO A 119 10.48 19.08 26.15
N LEU A 120 9.83 19.84 25.28
CA LEU A 120 10.38 20.28 23.98
C LEU A 120 10.89 21.73 23.98
N SER A 121 10.81 22.43 25.10
CA SER A 121 11.18 23.85 25.16
C SER A 121 12.67 24.05 24.84
N GLY A 122 12.95 24.85 23.81
CA GLY A 122 14.31 25.10 23.31
C GLY A 122 14.98 23.91 22.59
N VAL A 123 14.25 22.81 22.34
CA VAL A 123 14.79 21.58 21.72
C VAL A 123 14.66 21.61 20.20
N LEU A 124 13.49 22.03 19.70
CA LEU A 124 13.18 21.96 18.28
C LEU A 124 13.86 23.10 17.50
N PRO A 125 14.57 22.81 16.39
CA PRO A 125 15.17 23.84 15.55
C PRO A 125 14.10 24.57 14.71
N SER A 126 14.39 25.79 14.26
CA SER A 126 13.52 26.51 13.31
C SER A 126 13.52 25.94 11.88
N THR A 127 14.29 24.88 11.63
CA THR A 127 14.35 24.16 10.35
C THR A 127 13.31 23.04 10.26
N ILE A 128 12.71 22.63 11.38
CA ILE A 128 11.77 21.51 11.43
C ILE A 128 10.48 21.84 10.67
N LYS A 129 10.09 20.93 9.79
CA LYS A 129 8.86 21.00 8.98
C LYS A 129 7.87 19.92 9.39
N ARG A 130 8.36 18.75 9.77
CA ARG A 130 7.55 17.62 10.22
C ARG A 130 7.93 17.17 11.62
N LEU A 131 6.91 17.06 12.48
CA LEU A 131 7.03 16.55 13.82
C LEU A 131 5.95 15.51 14.09
N SER A 132 6.36 14.36 14.60
CA SER A 132 5.44 13.32 15.05
C SER A 132 5.76 12.96 16.50
N LEU A 133 4.86 13.33 17.41
CA LEU A 133 4.99 13.07 18.84
C LEU A 133 4.37 11.72 19.20
N PRO A 134 5.02 10.92 20.07
CA PRO A 134 4.64 9.52 20.29
C PRO A 134 3.41 9.37 21.20
N ARG A 135 2.92 8.12 21.32
CA ARG A 135 1.72 7.80 22.11
C ARG A 135 1.81 8.22 23.57
N TYR A 136 3.00 8.13 24.16
CA TYR A 136 3.20 8.38 25.59
C TYR A 136 3.52 9.84 25.92
N PHE A 137 3.64 10.71 24.91
CA PHE A 137 3.93 12.12 25.13
C PHE A 137 2.73 12.84 25.74
N ASN A 138 2.90 13.36 26.96
CA ASN A 138 1.86 14.07 27.70
C ASN A 138 2.36 15.38 28.34
N GLN A 139 3.53 15.87 27.91
CA GLN A 139 4.07 17.14 28.38
C GLN A 139 3.19 18.31 27.93
N VAL A 140 3.05 19.31 28.80
CA VAL A 140 2.38 20.56 28.45
C VAL A 140 3.32 21.38 27.57
N LEU A 141 2.84 21.79 26.40
CA LEU A 141 3.56 22.68 25.50
C LEU A 141 3.27 24.14 25.86
N SER A 142 4.27 24.99 25.74
CA SER A 142 4.17 26.44 25.84
C SER A 142 4.20 27.08 24.45
N VAL A 143 3.67 28.31 24.35
CA VAL A 143 3.76 29.10 23.12
C VAL A 143 5.24 29.27 22.75
N GLY A 144 5.60 28.86 21.53
CA GLY A 144 6.99 28.90 21.03
C GLY A 144 7.74 27.57 21.12
N ASP A 145 7.25 26.57 21.86
CA ASP A 145 7.88 25.23 21.88
C ASP A 145 7.77 24.53 20.53
N LEU A 146 6.68 24.78 19.79
CA LEU A 146 6.50 24.34 18.42
C LEU A 146 6.87 25.49 17.45
N PRO A 147 7.89 25.33 16.60
CA PRO A 147 8.37 26.40 15.73
C PRO A 147 7.40 26.69 14.57
N SER A 148 7.41 27.93 14.09
CA SER A 148 6.52 28.41 13.01
C SER A 148 6.85 27.85 11.63
N SER A 149 8.01 27.21 11.46
CA SER A 149 8.41 26.47 10.27
C SER A 149 7.64 25.17 10.06
N LEU A 150 6.97 24.68 11.11
CA LEU A 150 6.27 23.41 11.10
C LEU A 150 5.06 23.46 10.16
N THR A 151 5.02 22.51 9.22
CA THR A 151 3.93 22.33 8.25
C THR A 151 3.13 21.06 8.51
N ASP A 152 3.75 20.07 9.17
CA ASP A 152 3.18 18.75 9.41
C ASP A 152 3.33 18.40 10.90
N LEU A 153 2.21 18.25 11.62
CA LEU A 153 2.21 17.90 13.04
C LEU A 153 1.31 16.70 13.30
N THR A 154 1.85 15.68 13.95
CA THR A 154 1.11 14.51 14.40
C THR A 154 1.24 14.32 15.91
N PHE A 155 0.09 14.24 16.59
CA PHE A 155 0.01 13.78 17.98
C PHE A 155 -0.47 12.33 17.99
N GLN A 156 0.40 11.40 18.37
CA GLN A 156 0.02 9.98 18.44
C GLN A 156 -0.59 9.57 19.79
N GLY A 157 -0.34 10.37 20.82
CA GLY A 157 -0.83 10.16 22.18
C GLY A 157 -2.08 10.96 22.50
N PRO A 158 -2.49 10.95 23.78
CA PRO A 158 -3.55 11.81 24.27
C PRO A 158 -3.27 13.29 23.97
N PHE A 159 -4.24 13.99 23.40
CA PHE A 159 -4.19 15.42 23.13
C PHE A 159 -4.98 16.20 24.17
N SER A 160 -4.30 17.15 24.83
CA SER A 160 -4.86 18.05 25.85
C SER A 160 -4.27 19.46 25.78
N GLN A 161 -3.62 19.82 24.66
CA GLN A 161 -2.87 21.08 24.52
C GLN A 161 -3.79 22.29 24.28
N ASN A 162 -3.36 23.46 24.74
CA ASN A 162 -4.06 24.73 24.50
C ASN A 162 -4.00 25.10 22.99
N PRO A 163 -5.09 25.61 22.38
CA PRO A 163 -5.09 26.15 21.02
C PRO A 163 -3.88 27.04 20.64
N GLU A 164 -3.41 27.89 21.56
CA GLU A 164 -2.35 28.88 21.29
C GLU A 164 -0.99 28.27 20.99
N VAL A 165 -0.77 26.99 21.35
CA VAL A 165 0.51 26.31 21.09
C VAL A 165 0.64 25.80 19.67
N ILE A 166 -0.48 25.69 18.94
CA ILE A 166 -0.51 25.12 17.59
C ILE A 166 0.03 26.14 16.58
N PRO A 167 1.10 25.82 15.81
CA PRO A 167 1.66 26.76 14.84
C PRO A 167 0.67 27.14 13.74
N LYS A 168 0.62 28.44 13.41
CA LYS A 168 -0.36 28.99 12.46
C LYS A 168 -0.12 28.64 10.99
N ASN A 169 1.04 28.06 10.66
CA ASN A 169 1.44 27.71 9.29
C ASN A 169 1.25 26.22 8.97
N LEU A 170 0.63 25.45 9.87
CA LEU A 170 0.40 24.03 9.65
C LEU A 170 -0.50 23.79 8.44
N THR A 171 -0.07 22.88 7.58
CA THR A 171 -0.84 22.38 6.44
C THR A 171 -1.47 21.02 6.75
N ILE A 172 -0.80 20.21 7.57
CA ILE A 172 -1.26 18.89 8.01
C ILE A 172 -1.27 18.85 9.54
N LEU A 173 -2.43 18.53 10.10
CA LEU A 173 -2.59 18.25 11.53
C LEU A 173 -3.28 16.90 11.71
N ALA A 174 -2.61 16.00 12.45
CA ALA A 174 -3.11 14.67 12.71
C ALA A 174 -3.16 14.32 14.20
N PHE A 175 -4.24 13.66 14.60
CA PHE A 175 -4.45 13.13 15.95
C PHE A 175 -4.68 11.63 15.85
N ASN A 176 -3.82 10.80 16.44
CA ASN A 176 -4.00 9.34 16.47
C ASN A 176 -4.30 8.80 17.88
N GLY A 177 -4.23 9.62 18.93
CA GLY A 177 -4.56 9.20 20.28
C GLY A 177 -5.89 9.73 20.79
N GLU A 178 -6.09 9.66 22.10
CA GLU A 178 -7.30 10.13 22.75
C GLU A 178 -7.39 11.66 22.72
N VAL A 179 -8.54 12.22 22.38
CA VAL A 179 -8.75 13.67 22.50
C VAL A 179 -9.54 13.90 23.78
N GLN A 180 -8.84 14.30 24.85
CA GLN A 180 -9.42 14.34 26.20
C GLN A 180 -10.41 15.49 26.38
N ASN A 181 -10.16 16.62 25.71
CA ASN A 181 -11.00 17.81 25.77
C ASN A 181 -11.69 18.05 24.42
N PRO A 182 -12.89 18.65 24.40
CA PRO A 182 -13.52 19.08 23.15
C PRO A 182 -12.60 20.02 22.36
N LEU A 183 -12.40 19.73 21.07
CA LEU A 183 -11.66 20.62 20.19
C LEU A 183 -12.54 21.82 19.80
N VAL A 184 -12.01 23.02 20.03
CA VAL A 184 -12.60 24.27 19.54
C VAL A 184 -11.91 24.75 18.26
N ARG A 185 -12.58 25.62 17.49
CA ARG A 185 -12.07 26.20 16.23
C ARG A 185 -10.64 26.77 16.32
N ALA A 186 -10.28 27.34 17.46
CA ALA A 186 -8.97 27.93 17.68
C ALA A 186 -7.80 26.91 17.62
N HIS A 187 -8.05 25.61 17.79
CA HIS A 187 -7.01 24.58 17.65
C HIS A 187 -6.56 24.37 16.20
N PHE A 188 -7.33 24.86 15.23
CA PHE A 188 -7.14 24.55 13.82
C PHE A 188 -6.73 25.81 13.06
N PRO A 189 -5.47 25.92 12.60
CA PRO A 189 -5.02 27.03 11.76
C PRO A 189 -5.76 27.10 10.42
N ASP A 190 -5.88 28.32 9.87
CA ASP A 190 -6.53 28.55 8.58
C ASP A 190 -5.72 28.02 7.39
N SER A 191 -4.43 27.77 7.56
CA SER A 191 -3.56 27.16 6.55
C SER A 191 -3.75 25.65 6.39
N LEU A 192 -4.57 25.01 7.23
CA LEU A 192 -4.76 23.56 7.19
C LEU A 192 -5.46 23.14 5.89
N THR A 193 -4.80 22.23 5.16
CA THR A 193 -5.37 21.54 4.01
C THR A 193 -5.74 20.09 4.36
N HIS A 194 -5.08 19.50 5.35
CA HIS A 194 -5.30 18.12 5.79
C HIS A 194 -5.56 18.06 7.29
N LEU A 195 -6.73 17.56 7.67
CA LEU A 195 -7.09 17.29 9.05
C LEU A 195 -7.43 15.81 9.22
N ILE A 196 -6.62 15.11 10.01
CA ILE A 196 -6.69 13.65 10.13
C ILE A 196 -6.89 13.25 11.58
N PHE A 197 -8.05 12.71 11.90
CA PHE A 197 -8.25 11.90 13.09
C PHE A 197 -7.96 10.45 12.69
N GLY A 198 -6.83 9.90 13.11
CA GLY A 198 -6.37 8.59 12.65
C GLY A 198 -7.11 7.41 13.27
N THR A 199 -6.72 6.22 12.83
CA THR A 199 -7.36 4.92 13.16
C THR A 199 -7.34 4.53 14.63
N LYS A 200 -6.59 5.22 15.48
CA LYS A 200 -6.55 4.99 16.93
C LYS A 200 -7.16 6.15 17.72
N CYS A 201 -7.61 7.19 17.02
CA CYS A 201 -8.17 8.38 17.64
C CYS A 201 -9.57 8.10 18.18
N SER A 202 -9.80 8.42 19.46
CA SER A 202 -11.10 8.28 20.11
C SER A 202 -12.00 9.51 19.98
N PHE A 203 -11.62 10.50 19.16
CA PHE A 203 -12.40 11.73 18.97
C PHE A 203 -13.84 11.43 18.56
N ASN A 204 -14.79 11.87 19.39
CA ASN A 204 -16.23 11.67 19.17
C ASN A 204 -17.05 12.88 19.67
N HIS A 205 -16.55 14.09 19.46
CA HIS A 205 -17.25 15.32 19.82
C HIS A 205 -17.90 15.96 18.57
N PRO A 206 -18.96 16.78 18.75
CA PRO A 206 -19.54 17.53 17.64
C PRO A 206 -18.51 18.40 16.92
N ILE A 207 -18.66 18.54 15.60
CA ILE A 207 -17.70 19.24 14.73
C ILE A 207 -18.22 20.58 14.19
N THR A 208 -19.41 21.01 14.63
CA THR A 208 -20.06 22.21 14.12
C THR A 208 -19.18 23.46 14.28
N GLY A 209 -18.79 24.04 13.13
CA GLY A 209 -18.00 25.27 13.08
C GLY A 209 -16.53 25.14 13.50
N ILE A 210 -16.00 23.93 13.72
CA ILE A 210 -14.61 23.76 14.16
C ILE A 210 -13.63 23.48 13.01
N ILE A 211 -14.09 22.91 11.90
CA ILE A 211 -13.23 22.56 10.76
C ILE A 211 -12.96 23.82 9.90
N PRO A 212 -11.69 24.17 9.60
CA PRO A 212 -11.36 25.32 8.76
C PRO A 212 -11.82 25.19 7.30
N SER A 213 -12.12 26.33 6.67
CA SER A 213 -12.69 26.40 5.31
C SER A 213 -11.73 26.10 4.16
N PHE A 214 -10.46 25.79 4.45
CA PHE A 214 -9.44 25.43 3.45
C PHE A 214 -9.05 23.95 3.52
N VAL A 215 -9.68 23.17 4.41
CA VAL A 215 -9.40 21.74 4.52
C VAL A 215 -9.91 21.04 3.26
N GLU A 216 -8.99 20.40 2.54
CA GLU A 216 -9.27 19.62 1.33
C GLU A 216 -9.42 18.12 1.65
N LYS A 217 -8.70 17.64 2.66
CA LYS A 217 -8.76 16.26 3.13
C LYS A 217 -9.17 16.18 4.59
N LEU A 218 -10.30 15.54 4.85
CA LEU A 218 -10.83 15.32 6.19
C LEU A 218 -11.00 13.81 6.44
N ALA A 219 -10.31 13.29 7.44
CA ALA A 219 -10.43 11.90 7.84
C ALA A 219 -10.88 11.80 9.29
N PHE A 220 -11.97 11.09 9.54
CA PHE A 220 -12.46 10.78 10.88
C PHE A 220 -12.01 9.40 11.33
N GLY A 221 -11.53 9.34 12.58
CA GLY A 221 -10.86 8.20 13.16
C GLY A 221 -11.80 7.15 13.75
N TYR A 222 -11.21 6.20 14.49
CA TYR A 222 -11.93 5.06 15.07
C TYR A 222 -13.13 5.47 15.92
N GLY A 223 -12.98 6.48 16.78
CA GLY A 223 -13.99 6.88 17.76
C GLY A 223 -15.19 7.65 17.23
N PHE A 224 -15.09 8.24 16.03
CA PHE A 224 -16.06 9.24 15.59
C PHE A 224 -17.39 8.59 15.17
N ASN A 225 -18.47 8.97 15.84
CA ASN A 225 -19.83 8.49 15.57
C ASN A 225 -20.88 9.58 15.86
N GLN A 226 -20.52 10.85 15.67
CA GLN A 226 -21.45 11.97 15.81
C GLN A 226 -22.27 12.19 14.55
N ARG A 227 -23.50 12.65 14.73
CA ARG A 227 -24.38 13.00 13.62
C ARG A 227 -23.84 14.24 12.90
N LEU A 228 -23.84 14.18 11.57
CA LEU A 228 -23.49 15.30 10.71
C LEU A 228 -24.71 16.17 10.41
N ASN A 229 -24.51 17.48 10.39
CA ASN A 229 -25.47 18.48 9.94
C ASN A 229 -24.94 19.22 8.71
N ILE A 230 -25.85 19.89 8.01
CA ILE A 230 -25.50 20.74 6.87
C ILE A 230 -24.54 21.85 7.34
N GLY A 231 -23.39 21.95 6.68
CA GLY A 231 -22.35 22.94 6.99
C GLY A 231 -21.32 22.51 8.04
N ASP A 232 -21.45 21.30 8.63
CA ASP A 232 -20.44 20.77 9.56
C ASP A 232 -19.12 20.43 8.84
N ILE A 233 -19.20 19.97 7.59
CA ILE A 233 -18.05 19.69 6.74
C ILE A 233 -17.93 20.82 5.70
N PRO A 234 -16.79 21.54 5.63
CA PRO A 234 -16.61 22.65 4.70
C PRO A 234 -16.66 22.26 3.21
N ASP A 235 -17.11 23.18 2.36
CA ASP A 235 -17.21 22.98 0.90
C ASP A 235 -15.86 22.75 0.20
N SER A 236 -14.75 23.12 0.85
CA SER A 236 -13.40 22.87 0.35
C SER A 236 -13.00 21.39 0.38
N VAL A 237 -13.70 20.55 1.16
CA VAL A 237 -13.34 19.14 1.32
C VAL A 237 -13.57 18.40 0.01
N VAL A 238 -12.51 17.76 -0.48
CA VAL A 238 -12.49 16.95 -1.70
C VAL A 238 -12.44 15.45 -1.36
N GLU A 239 -11.70 15.09 -0.31
CA GLU A 239 -11.56 13.72 0.20
C GLU A 239 -12.09 13.62 1.62
N LEU A 240 -13.08 12.74 1.82
CA LEU A 240 -13.68 12.45 3.12
C LEU A 240 -13.56 10.97 3.48
N SER A 241 -13.17 10.67 4.71
CA SER A 241 -13.23 9.29 5.21
C SER A 241 -13.79 9.16 6.62
N PHE A 242 -14.51 8.07 6.86
CA PHE A 242 -15.04 7.67 8.16
C PHE A 242 -14.54 6.28 8.53
N HIS A 243 -13.98 6.14 9.73
CA HIS A 243 -13.43 4.87 10.21
C HIS A 243 -14.40 4.11 11.13
N THR A 244 -13.85 3.18 11.91
CA THR A 244 -14.49 1.98 12.45
C THR A 244 -15.87 2.16 13.09
N LEU A 245 -16.08 3.16 13.97
CA LEU A 245 -17.32 3.27 14.74
C LEU A 245 -18.39 4.15 14.09
N PHE A 246 -18.11 4.84 12.99
CA PHE A 246 -19.10 5.74 12.38
C PHE A 246 -20.30 4.94 11.85
N ASN A 247 -21.50 5.28 12.32
CA ASN A 247 -22.76 4.66 11.91
C ASN A 247 -23.93 5.64 11.98
N GLN A 248 -23.71 6.88 11.55
CA GLN A 248 -24.73 7.93 11.49
C GLN A 248 -25.13 8.23 10.04
N PRO A 249 -26.35 8.74 9.79
CA PRO A 249 -26.77 9.14 8.44
C PRO A 249 -25.82 10.15 7.79
N LEU A 250 -25.56 9.99 6.49
CA LEU A 250 -24.70 10.86 5.68
C LEU A 250 -25.43 12.15 5.24
N VAL A 251 -25.82 12.98 6.21
CA VAL A 251 -26.52 14.25 5.95
C VAL A 251 -25.52 15.39 5.83
N GLY A 252 -25.69 16.24 4.81
CA GLY A 252 -24.92 17.49 4.69
C GLY A 252 -23.50 17.34 4.13
N LEU A 253 -23.23 16.29 3.35
CA LEU A 253 -21.95 16.16 2.65
C LEU A 253 -21.78 17.29 1.61
N PRO A 254 -20.59 17.94 1.52
CA PRO A 254 -20.31 18.92 0.49
C PRO A 254 -20.03 18.23 -0.86
N GLN A 255 -19.64 19.00 -1.89
CA GLN A 255 -19.31 18.46 -3.22
C GLN A 255 -17.94 17.73 -3.25
N ILE A 256 -17.83 16.68 -2.43
CA ILE A 256 -16.64 15.80 -2.36
C ILE A 256 -16.48 14.97 -3.64
N LYS A 257 -15.24 14.60 -3.95
CA LYS A 257 -14.91 13.68 -5.06
C LYS A 257 -14.69 12.25 -4.59
N LYS A 258 -14.27 12.08 -3.33
CA LYS A 258 -13.94 10.77 -2.77
C LYS A 258 -14.52 10.59 -1.38
N LEU A 259 -15.22 9.47 -1.20
CA LEU A 259 -15.77 9.02 0.07
C LEU A 259 -15.29 7.61 0.38
N VAL A 260 -14.64 7.44 1.53
CA VAL A 260 -14.21 6.11 2.03
C VAL A 260 -14.81 5.87 3.40
N ILE A 261 -15.55 4.77 3.54
CA ILE A 261 -16.23 4.38 4.78
C ILE A 261 -15.73 3.00 5.18
N PHE A 262 -15.27 2.87 6.43
CA PHE A 262 -14.82 1.62 7.03
C PHE A 262 -15.75 1.17 8.15
N GLY A 263 -15.60 -0.07 8.61
CA GLY A 263 -16.11 -0.52 9.90
C GLY A 263 -17.61 -0.82 9.93
N GLN A 264 -18.34 -0.24 10.87
CA GLN A 264 -19.69 -0.68 11.21
C GLN A 264 -20.83 0.12 10.56
N PHE A 265 -20.52 1.05 9.64
CA PHE A 265 -21.55 1.82 8.94
C PHE A 265 -22.52 0.91 8.20
N ASN A 266 -23.80 1.01 8.53
CA ASN A 266 -24.88 0.25 7.89
C ASN A 266 -26.20 1.04 7.89
N GLN A 267 -26.12 2.38 7.90
CA GLN A 267 -27.31 3.23 7.80
C GLN A 267 -27.81 3.28 6.36
N PRO A 268 -29.14 3.33 6.12
CA PRO A 268 -29.67 3.56 4.80
C PRO A 268 -29.22 4.94 4.29
N ILE A 269 -28.77 4.96 3.04
CA ILE A 269 -28.46 6.19 2.32
C ILE A 269 -29.71 6.58 1.55
N LEU A 270 -30.20 7.80 1.77
CA LEU A 270 -31.38 8.31 1.08
C LEU A 270 -30.99 8.94 -0.26
N PRO A 271 -31.92 8.99 -1.25
CA PRO A 271 -31.66 9.66 -2.52
C PRO A 271 -31.15 11.09 -2.31
N LYS A 272 -30.14 11.50 -3.10
CA LYS A 272 -29.47 12.81 -3.05
C LYS A 272 -28.60 13.09 -1.82
N GLN A 273 -28.36 12.12 -0.93
CA GLN A 273 -27.39 12.29 0.16
C GLN A 273 -25.93 12.20 -0.29
N LEU A 274 -25.67 11.39 -1.32
CA LEU A 274 -24.37 11.38 -1.99
C LEU A 274 -24.35 12.52 -3.03
N PRO A 275 -23.30 13.36 -3.07
CA PRO A 275 -23.24 14.49 -3.99
C PRO A 275 -22.92 14.02 -5.43
N GLU A 276 -23.46 14.73 -6.43
CA GLU A 276 -23.21 14.45 -7.85
C GLU A 276 -21.76 14.73 -8.30
N SER A 277 -20.90 15.28 -7.44
CA SER A 277 -19.46 15.41 -7.69
C SER A 277 -18.66 14.14 -7.37
N LEU A 278 -19.27 13.15 -6.70
CA LEU A 278 -18.58 11.98 -6.14
C LEU A 278 -18.14 11.00 -7.25
N THR A 279 -16.83 10.88 -7.46
CA THR A 279 -16.25 9.98 -8.46
C THR A 279 -15.76 8.66 -7.87
N GLU A 280 -15.37 8.64 -6.59
CA GLU A 280 -14.89 7.45 -5.89
C GLU A 280 -15.69 7.19 -4.60
N LEU A 281 -16.32 6.02 -4.51
CA LEU A 281 -17.01 5.55 -3.31
C LEU A 281 -16.47 4.18 -2.90
N SER A 282 -16.05 4.04 -1.64
CA SER A 282 -15.56 2.77 -1.11
C SER A 282 -16.10 2.47 0.27
N PHE A 283 -16.73 1.31 0.42
CA PHE A 283 -17.16 0.71 1.67
C PHE A 283 -16.11 -0.31 2.16
N PHE A 284 -14.83 0.06 2.19
CA PHE A 284 -13.74 -0.87 2.46
C PHE A 284 -13.81 -1.48 3.88
N ASN A 285 -13.81 -2.81 3.99
CA ASN A 285 -13.96 -3.51 5.27
C ASN A 285 -15.14 -2.96 6.12
N CYS A 286 -16.23 -2.64 5.42
CA CYS A 286 -17.44 -2.04 5.99
C CYS A 286 -18.56 -3.09 6.10
N SER A 287 -19.42 -2.89 7.09
CA SER A 287 -20.61 -3.71 7.38
C SER A 287 -21.85 -3.25 6.61
N PHE A 288 -21.68 -2.37 5.61
CA PHE A 288 -22.77 -1.79 4.83
C PHE A 288 -23.50 -2.88 4.04
N ASP A 289 -24.78 -3.05 4.33
CA ASP A 289 -25.68 -4.03 3.73
C ASP A 289 -27.07 -3.41 3.53
N GLN A 290 -27.11 -2.25 2.88
CA GLN A 290 -28.36 -1.55 2.53
C GLN A 290 -28.56 -1.51 1.00
N PRO A 291 -29.82 -1.45 0.52
CA PRO A 291 -30.10 -1.32 -0.90
C PRO A 291 -29.42 -0.08 -1.52
N VAL A 292 -28.92 -0.23 -2.75
CA VAL A 292 -28.24 0.85 -3.49
C VAL A 292 -29.04 1.42 -4.66
N THR A 293 -30.28 0.97 -4.86
CA THR A 293 -31.16 1.40 -5.95
C THR A 293 -31.42 2.91 -5.89
N GLY A 294 -30.96 3.64 -6.92
CA GLY A 294 -31.25 5.07 -7.09
C GLY A 294 -30.55 6.02 -6.13
N ILE A 295 -29.54 5.56 -5.38
CA ILE A 295 -28.78 6.39 -4.42
C ILE A 295 -27.36 6.75 -4.90
N LEU A 296 -26.82 5.98 -5.84
CA LEU A 296 -25.46 6.19 -6.35
C LEU A 296 -25.47 7.31 -7.40
N PRO A 297 -24.58 8.31 -7.30
CA PRO A 297 -24.55 9.45 -8.21
C PRO A 297 -24.04 9.08 -9.60
N SER A 298 -24.48 9.85 -10.60
CA SER A 298 -24.21 9.58 -12.03
C SER A 298 -22.76 9.87 -12.47
N SER A 299 -21.98 10.54 -11.62
CA SER A 299 -20.55 10.83 -11.84
C SER A 299 -19.61 9.75 -11.32
N LEU A 300 -20.13 8.72 -10.63
CA LEU A 300 -19.32 7.71 -9.96
C LEU A 300 -18.58 6.85 -10.99
N THR A 301 -17.25 6.83 -10.92
CA THR A 301 -16.40 6.03 -11.83
C THR A 301 -15.77 4.83 -11.13
N LYS A 302 -15.61 4.89 -9.81
CA LYS A 302 -15.06 3.79 -9.00
C LYS A 302 -15.96 3.50 -7.81
N LEU A 303 -16.37 2.24 -7.70
CA LEU A 303 -17.18 1.73 -6.61
C LEU A 303 -16.54 0.46 -6.03
N SER A 304 -16.40 0.43 -4.71
CA SER A 304 -15.90 -0.74 -3.99
C SER A 304 -16.83 -1.04 -2.81
N PHE A 305 -17.35 -2.26 -2.78
CA PHE A 305 -18.17 -2.77 -1.69
C PHE A 305 -17.30 -3.46 -0.63
N GLY A 306 -17.80 -3.47 0.60
CA GLY A 306 -17.20 -4.19 1.71
C GLY A 306 -17.68 -5.63 1.81
N GLN A 307 -17.01 -6.41 2.67
CA GLN A 307 -17.42 -7.78 2.97
C GLN A 307 -18.82 -7.90 3.59
N GLY A 308 -19.35 -6.79 4.14
CA GLY A 308 -20.70 -6.75 4.68
C GLY A 308 -21.82 -6.71 3.63
N PHE A 309 -21.53 -6.29 2.39
CA PHE A 309 -22.56 -6.06 1.38
C PHE A 309 -23.09 -7.39 0.81
N LYS A 310 -24.38 -7.67 1.03
CA LYS A 310 -25.03 -8.93 0.63
C LYS A 310 -26.28 -8.72 -0.21
N GLN A 311 -26.61 -7.47 -0.55
CA GLN A 311 -27.77 -7.15 -1.36
C GLN A 311 -27.60 -7.66 -2.79
N ILE A 312 -28.67 -8.24 -3.34
CA ILE A 312 -28.74 -8.63 -4.75
C ILE A 312 -28.85 -7.35 -5.58
N LEU A 313 -27.95 -7.20 -6.55
CA LEU A 313 -27.95 -6.08 -7.48
C LEU A 313 -28.94 -6.33 -8.61
N LYS A 314 -29.72 -5.31 -8.96
CA LYS A 314 -30.63 -5.29 -10.10
C LYS A 314 -30.08 -4.40 -11.22
N PRO A 315 -30.52 -4.62 -12.48
CA PRO A 315 -30.18 -3.72 -13.57
C PRO A 315 -30.52 -2.26 -13.24
N GLY A 316 -29.52 -1.37 -13.34
CA GLY A 316 -29.65 0.06 -13.03
C GLY A 316 -29.29 0.44 -11.58
N ASP A 317 -29.02 -0.51 -10.69
CA ASP A 317 -28.54 -0.21 -9.34
C ASP A 317 -27.15 0.43 -9.34
N ILE A 318 -26.27 -0.05 -10.23
CA ILE A 318 -24.94 0.51 -10.44
C ILE A 318 -24.99 1.47 -11.65
N PRO A 319 -24.58 2.75 -11.49
CA PRO A 319 -24.59 3.71 -12.60
C PRO A 319 -23.69 3.29 -13.77
N SER A 320 -24.12 3.61 -15.00
CA SER A 320 -23.36 3.33 -16.23
C SER A 320 -22.10 4.18 -16.41
N SER A 321 -21.78 5.04 -15.44
CA SER A 321 -20.52 5.77 -15.36
C SER A 321 -19.41 4.94 -14.71
N VAL A 322 -19.76 3.88 -13.96
CA VAL A 322 -18.80 3.07 -13.18
C VAL A 322 -17.91 2.28 -14.13
N LYS A 323 -16.60 2.46 -13.97
CA LYS A 323 -15.53 1.80 -14.72
C LYS A 323 -14.82 0.72 -13.91
N ILE A 324 -14.69 0.94 -12.60
CA ILE A 324 -14.02 0.03 -11.68
C ILE A 324 -15.03 -0.39 -10.61
N LEU A 325 -15.30 -1.70 -10.55
CA LEU A 325 -16.17 -2.30 -9.55
C LEU A 325 -15.42 -3.38 -8.76
N ASP A 326 -15.47 -3.29 -7.44
CA ASP A 326 -14.75 -4.18 -6.53
C ASP A 326 -15.62 -4.63 -5.34
N GLY A 327 -15.29 -5.77 -4.75
CA GLY A 327 -15.77 -6.19 -3.43
C GLY A 327 -17.12 -6.92 -3.40
N LEU A 328 -17.63 -7.35 -4.55
CA LEU A 328 -18.88 -8.13 -4.63
C LEU A 328 -18.66 -9.56 -4.13
N ASN A 329 -19.46 -10.02 -3.17
CA ASN A 329 -19.39 -11.39 -2.61
C ASN A 329 -20.66 -12.21 -2.83
N GLN A 330 -21.75 -11.55 -3.21
CA GLN A 330 -23.05 -12.15 -3.44
C GLN A 330 -23.19 -12.74 -4.85
N ILE A 331 -24.24 -13.51 -5.08
CA ILE A 331 -24.65 -13.96 -6.41
C ILE A 331 -24.90 -12.74 -7.30
N ILE A 332 -24.34 -12.76 -8.51
CA ILE A 332 -24.54 -11.73 -9.52
C ILE A 332 -25.48 -12.26 -10.59
N GLU A 333 -26.69 -11.69 -10.65
CA GLU A 333 -27.68 -12.05 -11.65
C GLU A 333 -27.23 -11.62 -13.06
N PRO A 334 -27.60 -12.35 -14.11
CA PRO A 334 -27.26 -11.96 -15.49
C PRO A 334 -27.75 -10.55 -15.79
N PHE A 335 -26.92 -9.74 -16.45
CA PHE A 335 -27.22 -8.36 -16.82
C PHE A 335 -27.44 -7.38 -15.65
N SER A 336 -27.15 -7.76 -14.40
CA SER A 336 -27.29 -6.85 -13.25
C SER A 336 -26.20 -5.77 -13.20
N LEU A 337 -25.05 -6.03 -13.81
CA LEU A 337 -23.91 -5.13 -13.86
C LEU A 337 -23.87 -4.38 -15.21
N PRO A 338 -23.58 -3.06 -15.23
CA PRO A 338 -23.56 -2.28 -16.47
C PRO A 338 -22.36 -2.59 -17.37
N ASP A 339 -22.56 -2.52 -18.69
CA ASP A 339 -21.53 -2.65 -19.74
C ASP A 339 -20.54 -1.46 -19.82
N SER A 340 -20.47 -0.64 -18.77
CA SER A 340 -19.47 0.40 -18.61
C SER A 340 -18.22 -0.08 -17.87
N ILE A 341 -18.32 -1.20 -17.12
CA ILE A 341 -17.28 -1.69 -16.23
C ILE A 341 -16.12 -2.26 -17.05
N GLU A 342 -14.92 -1.75 -16.82
CA GLU A 342 -13.68 -2.15 -17.49
C GLU A 342 -12.82 -3.04 -16.58
N THR A 343 -12.89 -2.81 -15.27
CA THR A 343 -12.19 -3.60 -14.24
C THR A 343 -13.19 -4.13 -13.23
N LEU A 344 -13.28 -5.45 -13.11
CA LEU A 344 -14.13 -6.14 -12.15
C LEU A 344 -13.27 -6.99 -11.21
N SER A 345 -13.45 -6.77 -9.91
CA SER A 345 -12.80 -7.54 -8.85
C SER A 345 -13.85 -8.10 -7.91
N PHE A 346 -13.90 -9.43 -7.77
CA PHE A 346 -14.77 -10.06 -6.78
C PHE A 346 -14.17 -9.94 -5.38
N GLY A 347 -15.04 -9.76 -4.38
CA GLY A 347 -14.64 -9.70 -2.98
C GLY A 347 -14.05 -11.02 -2.49
N HIS A 348 -13.21 -10.95 -1.45
CA HIS A 348 -12.44 -12.09 -0.90
C HIS A 348 -13.23 -13.38 -0.57
N HIS A 349 -14.55 -13.31 -0.38
CA HIS A 349 -15.38 -14.48 -0.05
C HIS A 349 -16.33 -14.91 -1.18
N PHE A 350 -16.33 -14.24 -2.34
CA PHE A 350 -17.12 -14.67 -3.50
C PHE A 350 -16.74 -16.10 -3.91
N ASN A 351 -17.71 -17.01 -3.81
CA ASN A 351 -17.55 -18.40 -4.23
C ASN A 351 -18.87 -18.89 -4.82
N HIS A 352 -19.28 -18.25 -5.90
CA HIS A 352 -20.46 -18.63 -6.67
C HIS A 352 -20.06 -18.98 -8.09
N GLU A 353 -20.82 -19.88 -8.72
CA GLU A 353 -20.63 -20.22 -10.12
C GLU A 353 -20.81 -18.99 -11.00
N LEU A 354 -19.95 -18.86 -12.01
CA LEU A 354 -20.06 -17.81 -13.02
C LEU A 354 -21.06 -18.27 -14.09
N ILE A 355 -22.21 -17.63 -14.18
CA ILE A 355 -23.19 -17.92 -15.23
C ILE A 355 -23.05 -16.93 -16.40
N GLU A 356 -23.63 -17.28 -17.55
CA GLU A 356 -23.54 -16.44 -18.74
C GLU A 356 -24.07 -15.02 -18.46
N ASN A 357 -23.33 -14.01 -18.89
CA ASN A 357 -23.64 -12.58 -18.69
C ASN A 357 -23.60 -12.10 -17.22
N THR A 358 -22.98 -12.87 -16.30
CA THR A 358 -22.57 -12.36 -14.97
C THR A 358 -21.45 -11.32 -15.09
N ILE A 359 -20.51 -11.53 -16.01
CA ILE A 359 -19.41 -10.60 -16.28
C ILE A 359 -19.80 -9.75 -17.50
N PRO A 360 -19.89 -8.41 -17.38
CA PRO A 360 -20.20 -7.52 -18.50
C PRO A 360 -19.18 -7.64 -19.63
N LYS A 361 -19.61 -7.53 -20.89
CA LYS A 361 -18.73 -7.73 -22.06
C LYS A 361 -17.63 -6.67 -22.19
N SER A 362 -17.77 -5.55 -21.50
CA SER A 362 -16.78 -4.47 -21.42
C SER A 362 -15.60 -4.77 -20.49
N VAL A 363 -15.67 -5.81 -19.66
CA VAL A 363 -14.62 -6.12 -18.69
C VAL A 363 -13.35 -6.57 -19.41
N THR A 364 -12.25 -5.87 -19.15
CA THR A 364 -10.92 -6.19 -19.71
C THR A 364 -9.96 -6.75 -18.67
N SER A 365 -10.15 -6.38 -17.40
CA SER A 365 -9.37 -6.91 -16.27
C SER A 365 -10.31 -7.53 -15.25
N LEU A 366 -10.18 -8.83 -15.05
CA LEU A 366 -11.00 -9.64 -14.15
C LEU A 366 -10.13 -10.21 -13.04
N THR A 367 -10.53 -9.93 -11.80
CA THR A 367 -9.92 -10.51 -10.61
C THR A 367 -10.93 -11.38 -9.88
N LEU A 368 -10.64 -12.67 -9.80
CA LEU A 368 -11.41 -13.65 -9.02
C LEU A 368 -11.01 -13.61 -7.55
N SER A 369 -11.89 -14.15 -6.72
CA SER A 369 -11.80 -14.11 -5.26
C SER A 369 -10.83 -15.14 -4.69
N ASN A 370 -10.29 -14.84 -3.50
CA ASN A 370 -9.50 -15.79 -2.72
C ASN A 370 -10.27 -17.08 -2.38
N CYS A 371 -11.59 -17.02 -2.23
CA CYS A 371 -12.40 -18.21 -1.92
C CYS A 371 -13.06 -18.86 -3.15
N PHE A 372 -12.88 -18.29 -4.34
CA PHE A 372 -13.50 -18.84 -5.56
C PHE A 372 -12.93 -20.23 -5.87
N ASN A 373 -13.76 -21.25 -5.86
CA ASN A 373 -13.36 -22.63 -6.14
C ASN A 373 -14.46 -23.39 -6.90
N HIS A 374 -15.00 -22.76 -7.94
CA HIS A 374 -15.88 -23.39 -8.92
C HIS A 374 -15.13 -23.66 -10.23
N GLU A 375 -15.47 -24.77 -10.89
CA GLU A 375 -14.99 -25.03 -12.25
C GLU A 375 -15.45 -23.91 -13.19
N ILE A 376 -14.56 -23.50 -14.10
CA ILE A 376 -14.87 -22.52 -15.13
C ILE A 376 -15.13 -23.28 -16.43
N LEU A 377 -16.35 -23.20 -16.95
CA LEU A 377 -16.77 -23.84 -18.18
C LEU A 377 -16.52 -22.94 -19.41
N PRO A 378 -16.32 -23.54 -20.61
CA PRO A 378 -16.17 -22.77 -21.84
C PRO A 378 -17.32 -21.78 -22.05
N GLY A 379 -16.97 -20.52 -22.38
CA GLY A 379 -17.93 -19.45 -22.62
C GLY A 379 -18.37 -18.65 -21.39
N GLN A 380 -18.04 -19.06 -20.15
CA GLN A 380 -18.31 -18.28 -18.95
C GLN A 380 -17.42 -17.03 -18.83
N LEU A 381 -16.20 -17.09 -19.40
CA LEU A 381 -15.31 -15.95 -19.58
C LEU A 381 -15.40 -15.47 -21.03
N HIS A 382 -15.68 -14.19 -21.24
CA HIS A 382 -15.84 -13.62 -22.59
C HIS A 382 -14.50 -13.19 -23.21
N GLU A 383 -14.44 -13.13 -24.54
CA GLU A 383 -13.29 -12.71 -25.37
C GLU A 383 -12.90 -11.22 -25.25
N GLY A 384 -13.45 -10.49 -24.27
CA GLY A 384 -13.02 -9.12 -23.98
C GLY A 384 -11.90 -9.06 -22.94
N ILE A 385 -11.75 -10.13 -22.16
CA ILE A 385 -10.83 -10.20 -21.02
C ILE A 385 -9.38 -10.29 -21.52
N LYS A 386 -8.55 -9.35 -21.05
CA LYS A 386 -7.11 -9.26 -21.34
C LYS A 386 -6.25 -9.63 -20.15
N GLU A 387 -6.76 -9.44 -18.94
CA GLU A 387 -6.09 -9.78 -17.70
C GLU A 387 -7.01 -10.62 -16.83
N LEU A 388 -6.52 -11.79 -16.40
CA LEU A 388 -7.21 -12.67 -15.49
C LEU A 388 -6.31 -13.00 -14.30
N ASN A 389 -6.77 -12.61 -13.12
CA ASN A 389 -6.06 -12.85 -11.87
C ASN A 389 -6.92 -13.68 -10.93
N PHE A 390 -6.45 -14.87 -10.58
CA PHE A 390 -7.09 -15.72 -9.59
C PHE A 390 -6.76 -15.28 -8.16
N ASN A 391 -5.90 -14.29 -7.91
CA ASN A 391 -5.42 -13.92 -6.56
C ASN A 391 -4.86 -15.13 -5.78
N SER A 392 -4.68 -15.04 -4.47
CA SER A 392 -4.33 -16.20 -3.62
C SER A 392 -5.55 -17.12 -3.42
N SER A 393 -6.16 -17.55 -4.53
CA SER A 393 -7.40 -18.32 -4.55
C SER A 393 -7.23 -19.78 -4.16
N GLU A 394 -8.28 -20.31 -3.51
CA GLU A 394 -8.59 -21.72 -3.29
C GLU A 394 -8.91 -22.50 -4.58
N PHE A 395 -9.00 -21.81 -5.72
CA PHE A 395 -9.24 -22.40 -7.03
C PHE A 395 -8.20 -23.47 -7.36
N ASP A 396 -8.69 -24.70 -7.49
CA ASP A 396 -7.87 -25.85 -7.88
C ASP A 396 -8.62 -26.78 -8.84
N HIS A 397 -9.34 -26.19 -9.79
CA HIS A 397 -10.00 -26.93 -10.87
C HIS A 397 -9.14 -26.98 -12.13
N PRO A 398 -9.27 -28.04 -12.95
CA PRO A 398 -8.58 -28.10 -14.23
C PRO A 398 -8.93 -26.91 -15.13
N LEU A 399 -7.98 -26.49 -15.96
CA LEU A 399 -8.18 -25.47 -16.99
C LEU A 399 -7.96 -26.12 -18.37
N PRO A 400 -8.93 -26.90 -18.89
CA PRO A 400 -8.78 -27.54 -20.18
C PRO A 400 -8.72 -26.51 -21.33
N PRO A 401 -8.25 -26.91 -22.53
CA PRO A 401 -8.20 -26.01 -23.68
C PRO A 401 -9.55 -25.35 -23.98
N SER A 402 -9.52 -24.08 -24.39
CA SER A 402 -10.69 -23.25 -24.72
C SER A 402 -11.53 -22.72 -23.54
N VAL A 403 -11.14 -22.97 -22.28
CA VAL A 403 -11.77 -22.35 -21.11
C VAL A 403 -11.33 -20.89 -20.94
N LEU A 404 -10.05 -20.61 -21.15
CA LEU A 404 -9.50 -19.26 -21.06
C LEU A 404 -9.74 -18.49 -22.38
N PRO A 405 -10.13 -17.20 -22.31
CA PRO A 405 -10.34 -16.37 -23.50
C PRO A 405 -9.11 -16.29 -24.40
N SER A 406 -9.31 -16.33 -25.72
CA SER A 406 -8.23 -16.28 -26.72
C SER A 406 -7.53 -14.92 -26.81
N THR A 407 -8.09 -13.89 -26.20
CA THR A 407 -7.55 -12.52 -26.12
C THR A 407 -6.71 -12.25 -24.88
N LEU A 408 -6.58 -13.23 -23.99
CA LEU A 408 -5.92 -13.06 -22.70
C LEU A 408 -4.43 -12.78 -22.88
N THR A 409 -3.94 -11.70 -22.27
CA THR A 409 -2.53 -11.25 -22.35
C THR A 409 -1.76 -11.47 -21.05
N SER A 410 -2.46 -11.45 -19.91
CA SER A 410 -1.90 -11.68 -18.58
C SER A 410 -2.74 -12.69 -17.82
N LEU A 411 -2.10 -13.76 -17.34
CA LEU A 411 -2.74 -14.78 -16.51
C LEU A 411 -1.95 -14.98 -15.22
N LYS A 412 -2.63 -14.83 -14.08
CA LYS A 412 -2.06 -15.14 -12.76
C LYS A 412 -2.91 -16.20 -12.08
N LEU A 413 -2.37 -17.41 -11.98
CA LEU A 413 -3.00 -18.51 -11.26
C LEU A 413 -2.74 -18.39 -9.76
N GLY A 414 -3.67 -18.88 -8.96
CA GLY A 414 -3.64 -18.67 -7.52
C GLY A 414 -2.67 -19.55 -6.76
N PHE A 415 -2.39 -19.18 -5.51
CA PHE A 415 -1.39 -19.86 -4.69
C PHE A 415 -1.70 -21.37 -4.53
N LEU A 416 -2.97 -21.76 -4.39
CA LEU A 416 -3.36 -23.15 -4.13
C LEU A 416 -3.52 -24.02 -5.38
N PHE A 417 -3.44 -23.43 -6.58
CA PHE A 417 -3.57 -24.16 -7.84
C PHE A 417 -2.45 -25.20 -7.99
N LYS A 418 -2.83 -26.48 -8.03
CA LYS A 418 -1.94 -27.64 -8.20
C LYS A 418 -2.30 -28.48 -9.42
N GLN A 419 -3.34 -28.15 -10.18
CA GLN A 419 -3.75 -28.95 -11.33
C GLN A 419 -2.71 -28.99 -12.45
N LYS A 420 -2.68 -30.11 -13.17
CA LYS A 420 -1.88 -30.24 -14.38
C LYS A 420 -2.46 -29.36 -15.50
N LEU A 421 -1.58 -28.67 -16.21
CA LEU A 421 -1.93 -27.97 -17.45
C LEU A 421 -1.67 -28.88 -18.66
N GLU A 422 -2.62 -28.89 -19.59
CA GLU A 422 -2.52 -29.60 -20.86
C GLU A 422 -2.03 -28.68 -21.99
N HIS A 423 -1.61 -29.27 -23.11
CA HIS A 423 -1.28 -28.50 -24.31
C HIS A 423 -2.47 -27.61 -24.74
N ASN A 424 -2.21 -26.34 -25.04
CA ASN A 424 -3.22 -25.30 -25.33
C ASN A 424 -4.16 -24.90 -24.18
N SER A 425 -3.86 -25.29 -22.93
CA SER A 425 -4.60 -24.76 -21.76
C SER A 425 -4.39 -23.26 -21.60
N ILE A 426 -3.16 -22.79 -21.85
CA ILE A 426 -2.81 -21.37 -21.82
C ILE A 426 -2.93 -20.81 -23.25
N PRO A 427 -3.74 -19.76 -23.50
CA PRO A 427 -3.89 -19.17 -24.81
C PRO A 427 -2.56 -18.64 -25.37
N PRO A 428 -2.32 -18.75 -26.69
CA PRO A 428 -1.09 -18.26 -27.33
C PRO A 428 -1.00 -16.73 -27.42
N SER A 429 -2.00 -16.00 -26.92
CA SER A 429 -1.98 -14.55 -26.74
C SER A 429 -1.30 -14.12 -25.43
N VAL A 430 -1.15 -15.02 -24.47
CA VAL A 430 -0.64 -14.69 -23.13
C VAL A 430 0.84 -14.33 -23.22
N THR A 431 1.21 -13.16 -22.71
CA THR A 431 2.60 -12.68 -22.64
C THR A 431 3.16 -12.68 -21.23
N GLU A 432 2.29 -12.63 -20.22
CA GLU A 432 2.66 -12.68 -18.81
C GLU A 432 1.93 -13.84 -18.12
N LEU A 433 2.68 -14.77 -17.54
CA LEU A 433 2.14 -15.93 -16.85
C LEU A 433 2.78 -16.07 -15.47
N CYS A 434 1.94 -16.09 -14.45
CA CYS A 434 2.31 -16.50 -13.09
C CYS A 434 1.60 -17.83 -12.81
N LEU A 435 2.39 -18.90 -12.67
CA LEU A 435 1.89 -20.22 -12.30
C LEU A 435 1.64 -20.28 -10.80
N GLY A 436 0.66 -21.10 -10.41
CA GLY A 436 0.19 -21.20 -9.04
C GLY A 436 1.28 -21.58 -8.03
N GLY A 437 1.07 -21.20 -6.77
CA GLY A 437 1.98 -21.43 -5.66
C GLY A 437 2.36 -22.90 -5.47
N LEU A 438 1.37 -23.78 -5.55
CA LEU A 438 1.51 -25.23 -5.38
C LEU A 438 1.69 -26.00 -6.69
N PHE A 439 1.72 -25.31 -7.83
CA PHE A 439 1.93 -25.96 -9.13
C PHE A 439 3.30 -26.63 -9.19
N ASN A 440 3.32 -27.95 -9.38
CA ASN A 440 4.56 -28.74 -9.42
C ASN A 440 4.48 -29.87 -10.46
N HIS A 441 3.89 -29.58 -11.61
CA HIS A 441 3.84 -30.51 -12.76
C HIS A 441 4.88 -30.13 -13.81
N SER A 442 5.34 -31.12 -14.59
CA SER A 442 6.21 -30.85 -15.75
C SER A 442 5.50 -29.93 -16.74
N VAL A 443 6.25 -28.97 -17.29
CA VAL A 443 5.76 -27.99 -18.28
C VAL A 443 6.29 -28.29 -19.69
N SER A 444 6.72 -29.53 -19.94
CA SER A 444 7.23 -29.97 -21.24
C SER A 444 6.12 -30.04 -22.31
N HIS A 445 6.53 -30.10 -23.58
CA HIS A 445 5.62 -30.31 -24.74
C HIS A 445 4.65 -29.14 -25.02
N GLY A 446 5.13 -27.90 -24.97
CA GLY A 446 4.35 -26.74 -25.42
C GLY A 446 3.24 -26.30 -24.45
N ILE A 447 3.34 -26.68 -23.16
CA ILE A 447 2.45 -26.18 -22.11
C ILE A 447 2.63 -24.68 -21.92
N ILE A 448 3.88 -24.20 -21.98
CA ILE A 448 4.20 -22.77 -21.98
C ILE A 448 4.19 -22.28 -23.45
N PRO A 449 3.28 -21.37 -23.84
CA PRO A 449 3.26 -20.85 -25.21
C PRO A 449 4.49 -20.00 -25.54
N ASN A 450 4.88 -19.97 -26.83
CA ASN A 450 5.99 -19.15 -27.34
C ASN A 450 5.73 -17.63 -27.30
N SER A 451 4.53 -17.20 -26.88
CA SER A 451 4.19 -15.80 -26.68
C SER A 451 4.66 -15.26 -25.32
N ILE A 452 4.99 -16.15 -24.39
CA ILE A 452 5.30 -15.80 -23.00
C ILE A 452 6.63 -15.05 -22.95
N LYS A 453 6.59 -13.82 -22.43
CA LYS A 453 7.75 -12.95 -22.20
C LYS A 453 8.13 -12.91 -20.74
N LYS A 454 7.14 -12.94 -19.83
CA LYS A 454 7.35 -12.99 -18.39
C LYS A 454 6.73 -14.27 -17.83
N LEU A 455 7.56 -15.11 -17.23
CA LEU A 455 7.15 -16.35 -16.59
C LEU A 455 7.60 -16.36 -15.13
N GLU A 456 6.65 -16.58 -14.24
CA GLU A 456 6.91 -16.78 -12.82
C GLU A 456 6.42 -18.16 -12.40
N PHE A 457 7.36 -19.00 -11.97
CA PHE A 457 7.09 -20.16 -11.15
C PHE A 457 7.07 -19.70 -9.69
N SER A 458 5.93 -19.89 -9.02
CA SER A 458 5.75 -19.50 -7.63
C SER A 458 6.47 -20.46 -6.67
N HIS A 459 5.82 -20.92 -5.60
CA HIS A 459 6.51 -21.46 -4.42
C HIS A 459 7.08 -22.88 -4.59
N SER A 460 6.26 -23.85 -5.01
CA SER A 460 6.55 -25.29 -4.88
C SER A 460 7.15 -25.95 -6.12
N PHE A 461 7.22 -25.25 -7.26
CA PHE A 461 7.71 -25.82 -8.50
C PHE A 461 9.16 -26.30 -8.35
N ASN A 462 9.40 -27.59 -8.57
CA ASN A 462 10.73 -28.20 -8.49
C ASN A 462 10.89 -29.39 -9.46
N GLN A 463 10.33 -29.24 -10.66
CA GLN A 463 10.45 -30.22 -11.74
C GLN A 463 11.63 -29.88 -12.65
N ASP A 464 12.18 -30.91 -13.30
CA ASP A 464 13.18 -30.72 -14.34
C ASP A 464 12.55 -30.03 -15.56
N LEU A 465 13.32 -29.12 -16.15
CA LEU A 465 12.98 -28.42 -17.39
C LEU A 465 13.88 -28.96 -18.49
N GLN A 466 13.34 -29.12 -19.69
CA GLN A 466 14.07 -29.58 -20.86
C GLN A 466 14.49 -28.39 -21.74
N PRO A 467 15.59 -28.55 -22.52
CA PRO A 467 15.97 -27.57 -23.52
C PRO A 467 14.79 -27.31 -24.47
N GLY A 468 14.33 -26.07 -24.44
CA GLY A 468 13.28 -25.58 -25.31
C GLY A 468 11.92 -25.34 -24.66
N ASP A 469 11.74 -25.73 -23.40
CA ASP A 469 10.48 -25.48 -22.67
C ASP A 469 10.17 -23.98 -22.50
N LEU A 470 11.18 -23.11 -22.54
CA LEU A 470 11.08 -21.68 -22.21
C LEU A 470 11.49 -20.72 -23.36
N HIS A 471 11.41 -21.15 -24.63
CA HIS A 471 12.00 -20.48 -25.80
C HIS A 471 11.95 -18.94 -25.87
N SER A 472 10.84 -18.31 -25.50
CA SER A 472 10.60 -16.87 -25.70
C SER A 472 10.73 -16.02 -24.44
N VAL A 473 11.02 -16.63 -23.29
CA VAL A 473 10.95 -15.95 -21.99
C VAL A 473 12.08 -14.93 -21.88
N GLN A 474 11.72 -13.70 -21.49
CA GLN A 474 12.62 -12.58 -21.27
C GLN A 474 12.86 -12.31 -19.78
N SER A 475 11.86 -12.56 -18.96
CA SER A 475 11.94 -12.47 -17.50
C SER A 475 11.43 -13.78 -16.91
N LEU A 476 12.32 -14.50 -16.25
CA LEU A 476 12.05 -15.79 -15.63
C LEU A 476 12.31 -15.70 -14.13
N GLN A 477 11.32 -16.07 -13.33
CA GLN A 477 11.44 -16.14 -11.89
C GLN A 477 11.09 -17.54 -11.40
N PHE A 478 12.00 -18.15 -10.64
CA PHE A 478 11.77 -19.39 -9.91
C PHE A 478 11.59 -19.08 -8.43
N GLY A 479 10.52 -19.55 -7.82
CA GLY A 479 10.28 -19.34 -6.40
C GLY A 479 10.93 -20.38 -5.50
N TYR A 480 10.38 -20.47 -4.29
CA TYR A 480 11.14 -20.86 -3.10
C TYR A 480 11.76 -22.25 -3.17
N CYS A 481 11.07 -23.26 -3.69
CA CYS A 481 11.49 -24.67 -3.63
C CYS A 481 12.35 -25.13 -4.82
N PHE A 482 12.54 -24.31 -5.85
CA PHE A 482 13.22 -24.73 -7.07
C PHE A 482 14.71 -25.00 -6.81
N ASN A 483 15.16 -26.21 -7.10
CA ASN A 483 16.55 -26.64 -6.92
C ASN A 483 16.98 -27.67 -7.98
N ARG A 484 16.66 -27.40 -9.25
CA ARG A 484 17.06 -28.23 -10.40
C ARG A 484 18.16 -27.57 -11.22
N SER A 485 18.86 -28.40 -11.99
CA SER A 485 19.88 -27.93 -12.92
C SER A 485 19.27 -26.98 -13.95
N LEU A 486 19.95 -25.87 -14.24
CA LEU A 486 19.55 -24.90 -15.27
C LEU A 486 20.26 -25.12 -16.62
N LYS A 487 21.01 -26.22 -16.75
CA LYS A 487 21.82 -26.50 -17.93
C LYS A 487 20.98 -26.56 -19.20
N ASP A 488 21.29 -25.69 -20.15
CA ASP A 488 20.65 -25.58 -21.47
C ASP A 488 19.14 -25.21 -21.41
N VAL A 489 18.63 -24.76 -20.26
CA VAL A 489 17.20 -24.45 -20.05
C VAL A 489 16.90 -22.96 -20.26
N ILE A 490 17.81 -22.08 -19.83
CA ILE A 490 17.57 -20.64 -19.86
C ILE A 490 17.69 -20.15 -21.32
N PRO A 491 16.63 -19.57 -21.91
CA PRO A 491 16.66 -19.15 -23.31
C PRO A 491 17.57 -17.93 -23.48
N SER A 492 18.18 -17.78 -24.65
CA SER A 492 19.02 -16.61 -24.97
C SER A 492 18.28 -15.28 -24.96
N SER A 493 16.94 -15.31 -25.04
CA SER A 493 16.08 -14.13 -24.86
C SER A 493 15.98 -13.64 -23.41
N CYS A 494 16.35 -14.46 -22.42
CA CYS A 494 16.23 -14.13 -21.01
C CYS A 494 17.18 -12.97 -20.67
N THR A 495 16.67 -11.96 -19.98
CA THR A 495 17.40 -10.78 -19.53
C THR A 495 17.32 -10.57 -18.02
N HIS A 496 16.41 -11.29 -17.37
CA HIS A 496 16.18 -11.20 -15.93
C HIS A 496 15.88 -12.61 -15.42
N LEU A 497 16.78 -13.14 -14.59
CA LEU A 497 16.63 -14.43 -13.92
C LEU A 497 16.54 -14.21 -12.41
N GLY A 498 15.41 -14.59 -11.80
CA GLY A 498 15.22 -14.61 -10.36
C GLY A 498 15.33 -16.03 -9.81
N LEU A 499 16.28 -16.25 -8.89
CA LEU A 499 16.43 -17.50 -8.13
C LEU A 499 16.22 -17.21 -6.65
N HIS A 500 15.53 -18.10 -5.95
CA HIS A 500 15.14 -17.93 -4.55
C HIS A 500 15.87 -18.90 -3.62
N TYR A 501 15.51 -18.86 -2.33
CA TYR A 501 16.25 -19.43 -1.21
C TYR A 501 16.74 -20.87 -1.36
N SER A 502 15.94 -21.80 -1.88
CA SER A 502 16.33 -23.23 -1.92
C SER A 502 17.25 -23.59 -3.09
N PHE A 503 17.52 -22.67 -4.03
CA PHE A 503 18.39 -22.96 -5.15
C PHE A 503 19.84 -23.11 -4.67
N ASN A 504 20.39 -24.32 -4.78
CA ASN A 504 21.75 -24.64 -4.34
C ASN A 504 22.48 -25.50 -5.39
N GLN A 505 22.22 -25.24 -6.67
CA GLN A 505 22.98 -25.84 -7.77
C GLN A 505 24.16 -24.95 -8.13
N LYS A 506 25.25 -25.57 -8.59
CA LYS A 506 26.43 -24.85 -9.06
C LYS A 506 26.07 -24.06 -10.33
N ILE A 507 26.31 -22.76 -10.34
CA ILE A 507 26.23 -21.90 -11.53
C ILE A 507 27.65 -21.76 -12.09
N THR A 508 27.86 -22.17 -13.34
CA THR A 508 29.11 -21.99 -14.11
C THR A 508 28.85 -21.07 -15.29
N GLU A 509 29.91 -20.44 -15.82
CA GLU A 509 29.81 -19.40 -16.87
C GLU A 509 29.09 -19.86 -18.15
N ASP A 510 29.08 -21.16 -18.42
CA ASP A 510 28.45 -21.78 -19.58
C ASP A 510 26.94 -22.06 -19.40
N LEU A 511 26.38 -21.90 -18.20
CA LEU A 511 24.98 -22.24 -17.90
C LEU A 511 23.98 -21.10 -18.16
N LEU A 512 24.45 -19.86 -18.16
CA LEU A 512 23.59 -18.69 -18.34
C LEU A 512 23.94 -18.00 -19.66
N PRO A 513 22.93 -17.58 -20.46
CA PRO A 513 23.21 -16.82 -21.66
C PRO A 513 23.73 -15.43 -21.30
N ASN A 514 24.58 -14.86 -22.16
CA ASN A 514 25.21 -13.53 -21.98
C ASN A 514 24.22 -12.37 -21.79
N SER A 515 22.94 -12.60 -22.05
CA SER A 515 21.85 -11.63 -21.94
C SER A 515 21.31 -11.46 -20.51
N VAL A 516 21.58 -12.42 -19.61
CA VAL A 516 21.11 -12.45 -18.20
C VAL A 516 21.99 -11.64 -17.27
#